data_AF-A0A653BPL3-F1
#
_entry.id   AF-A0A653BPL3-F1
#
_cell.length_a   1.000
_cell.length_b   1.000
_cell.length_c   1.000
_cell.angle_alpha   90.00
_cell.angle_beta   90.00
_cell.angle_gamma   90.00
#
_symmetry.space_group_name_H-M   'P 1'
#
loop_
_entity.id
_entity.type
_entity.pdbx_description
1 polymer ?
#
loop_
_entity_poly.entity_id
_entity_poly.type
_entity_poly.pdbx_seq_one_letter_code
_entity_poly.pdbx_strand_id
1 'polypeptide(L)' 'MIVDREHDNHRAIKSVGRCEVVQSFVYLGTLIDSSGSCENEIRRRIQQARVALLKYCVTITSLNLPK' A
#
# COMPACT_ATOMS: atom_id res chain seq x y z
N MET A 1 4.08 -0.65 1.93
CA MET A 1 3.84 -0.24 0.54
C MET A 1 4.35 1.17 0.43
N ILE A 2 5.53 1.34 -0.14
CA ILE A 2 6.08 2.66 -0.43
C ILE A 2 5.36 3.11 -1.69
N VAL A 3 4.48 4.11 -1.55
CA VAL A 3 3.86 4.76 -2.70
C VAL A 3 4.87 5.79 -3.17
N ASP A 4 5.38 5.64 -4.39
CA ASP A 4 6.23 6.64 -5.01
C ASP A 4 5.38 7.90 -5.26
N ARG A 5 5.58 8.90 -4.39
CA ARG A 5 4.81 10.15 -4.40
C ARG A 5 5.38 11.19 -5.36
N GLU A 6 6.58 11.00 -5.89
CA GLU A 6 7.22 12.03 -6.72
C GLU A 6 6.73 11.98 -8.16
N HIS A 7 6.39 10.79 -8.68
CA HIS A 7 5.94 10.63 -10.06
C HIS A 7 4.41 10.57 -10.26
N ASP A 8 3.63 10.22 -9.23
CA ASP A 8 2.17 9.99 -9.35
C ASP A 8 1.30 11.18 -8.92
N ASN A 9 1.88 12.23 -8.32
CA ASN A 9 1.12 13.37 -7.77
C ASN A 9 0.95 14.56 -8.72
N HIS A 10 1.48 14.53 -9.94
CA HIS A 10 1.66 15.77 -10.71
C HIS A 10 0.49 16.18 -11.62
N ARG A 11 -0.59 15.40 -11.77
CA ARG A 11 -1.55 15.69 -12.86
C ARG A 11 -3.01 15.40 -12.58
N ALA A 12 -3.52 15.80 -11.42
CA ALA A 12 -4.95 15.76 -11.17
C ALA A 12 -5.47 16.89 -10.27
N ILE A 13 -4.74 17.98 -10.00
CA ILE A 13 -5.28 19.06 -9.16
C ILE A 13 -6.16 19.98 -10.02
N LYS A 14 -7.44 20.11 -9.66
CA LYS A 14 -8.42 21.03 -10.26
C LYS A 14 -8.75 22.14 -9.26
N SER A 15 -9.07 23.32 -9.76
CA SER A 15 -9.56 24.41 -8.91
C SER A 15 -11.09 24.38 -8.85
N VAL A 16 -11.64 24.39 -7.63
CA VAL A 16 -13.07 24.64 -7.36
C VAL A 16 -13.14 25.88 -6.46
N GLY A 17 -13.52 27.02 -7.04
CA GLY A 17 -13.48 28.31 -6.34
C GLY A 17 -12.04 28.72 -6.01
N ARG A 18 -11.72 28.90 -4.72
CA ARG A 18 -10.35 29.19 -4.23
C ARG A 18 -9.62 27.94 -3.71
N CYS A 19 -10.23 26.76 -3.84
CA CYS A 19 -9.68 25.52 -3.30
C CYS A 19 -9.09 24.67 -4.44
N GLU A 20 -7.94 24.09 -4.17
CA GLU A 20 -7.31 23.06 -4.99
C GLU A 20 -7.82 21.69 -4.55
N VAL A 21 -8.37 20.92 -5.47
CA VAL A 21 -8.94 19.58 -5.21
C VAL A 21 -8.28 18.54 -6.10
N VAL A 22 -8.01 17.37 -5.54
CA VAL A 22 -7.49 16.23 -6.30
C VAL A 22 -8.64 15.57 -7.07
N GLN A 23 -8.54 15.52 -8.40
CA GLN A 23 -9.54 15.00 -9.33
C GLN A 23 -9.77 13.50 -9.15
N SER A 24 -8.72 12.75 -8.84
CA SER A 24 -8.81 11.31 -8.56
C SER A 24 -7.70 10.92 -7.60
N PHE A 25 -8.06 10.21 -6.54
CA PHE A 25 -7.09 9.59 -5.64
C PHE A 25 -7.51 8.14 -5.38
N VAL A 26 -6.52 7.27 -5.21
CA VAL A 26 -6.76 5.89 -4.80
C VAL A 26 -6.65 5.82 -3.29
N TYR A 27 -7.75 5.52 -2.61
CA TYR A 27 -7.75 5.30 -1.17
C TYR A 27 -7.26 3.88 -0.86
N LEU A 28 -6.10 3.77 -0.23
CA LEU A 28 -5.46 2.49 0.12
C LEU A 28 -5.85 1.99 1.53
N GLY A 29 -6.91 2.54 2.11
CA GLY A 29 -7.31 2.31 3.50
C GLY A 29 -6.57 3.22 4.50
N THR A 30 -7.14 3.36 5.69
CA THR A 30 -6.56 4.13 6.80
C THR A 30 -5.51 3.29 7.53
N LEU A 31 -4.39 3.92 7.92
CA LEU A 31 -3.47 3.31 8.90
C LEU A 31 -3.98 3.47 10.33
N ILE A 32 -4.92 4.38 10.55
CA ILE A 32 -5.41 4.79 11.86
C ILE A 32 -6.68 3.99 12.17
N ASP A 33 -6.66 3.23 13.25
CA ASP A 33 -7.80 2.50 13.79
C ASP A 33 -8.78 3.45 14.51
N SER A 34 -9.91 2.91 14.98
CA SER A 34 -10.96 3.72 15.65
C SER A 34 -10.49 4.38 16.95
N SER A 35 -9.33 3.99 17.50
CA SER A 35 -8.72 4.62 18.67
C SER A 35 -7.76 5.76 18.31
N GLY A 36 -7.53 6.01 17.02
CA GLY A 36 -6.51 6.96 16.57
C GLY A 36 -5.11 6.35 16.48
N SER A 37 -4.96 5.04 16.72
CA SER A 37 -3.66 4.36 16.70
C SER A 37 -3.37 3.69 15.37
N CYS A 38 -2.09 3.61 14.99
CA CYS A 38 -1.65 2.88 13.81
C CYS A 38 -0.92 1.57 14.13
N GLU A 39 -0.70 1.25 15.40
CA GLU A 39 0.14 0.13 15.81
C GLU A 39 -0.39 -1.20 15.28
N ASN A 40 -1.69 -1.44 15.46
CA ASN A 40 -2.35 -2.68 15.05
C ASN A 40 -2.28 -2.88 13.53
N GLU A 41 -2.50 -1.82 12.76
CA GLU A 41 -2.48 -1.87 11.30
C GLU A 41 -1.07 -2.10 10.76
N ILE A 42 -0.07 -1.43 11.35
CA ILE A 42 1.34 -1.65 11.00
C ILE A 42 1.72 -3.09 11.28
N ARG A 43 1.38 -3.62 12.46
CA ARG A 43 1.64 -5.02 12.83
C ARG A 43 1.00 -5.99 11.84
N ARG A 44 -0.27 -5.75 11.48
CA ARG A 44 -1.02 -6.58 10.52
C ARG A 44 -0.36 -6.61 9.15
N ARG A 45 0.03 -5.44 8.60
CA ARG A 45 0.67 -5.36 7.28
C ARG A 45 2.05 -6.01 7.24
N ILE A 46 2.84 -5.90 8.31
CA ILE A 46 4.13 -6.62 8.42
C ILE A 46 3.89 -8.13 8.37
N GLN A 47 2.89 -8.64 9.10
CA GLN A 47 2.56 -10.07 9.09
C GLN A 47 2.10 -10.54 7.69
N GLN A 48 1.22 -9.78 7.03
CA GLN A 48 0.79 -10.09 5.67
C GLN A 48 1.95 -10.11 4.68
N ALA A 49 2.87 -9.14 4.75
CA ALA A 49 4.05 -9.09 3.90
C ALA A 49 4.98 -10.29 4.13
N ARG A 50 5.20 -10.69 5.39
CA ARG A 50 5.98 -11.89 5.72
C ARG A 50 5.35 -13.16 5.15
N VAL A 51 4.04 -13.32 5.31
CA VAL A 51 3.31 -14.47 4.75
C VAL A 51 3.37 -14.49 3.22
N ALA A 52 3.20 -13.34 2.57
CA ALA A 52 3.30 -13.23 1.12
C ALA A 52 4.70 -13.58 0.60
N LEU A 53 5.75 -13.09 1.29
CA LEU A 53 7.14 -13.42 0.97
C LEU A 53 7.42 -14.91 1.12
N LEU A 54 6.94 -15.53 2.20
CA LEU A 54 7.09 -16.97 2.40
C LEU A 54 6.38 -17.78 1.31
N LYS A 55 5.15 -17.40 0.95
CA LYS A 55 4.41 -18.04 -0.16
C LYS A 55 5.21 -17.93 -1.45
N TYR A 56 5.71 -16.75 -1.79
CA TYR A 56 6.49 -16.51 -3.00
C TYR A 56 7.80 -17.32 -3.01
N CYS A 57 8.52 -17.35 -1.88
CA CYS A 57 9.75 -18.14 -1.74
C CYS A 57 9.49 -19.64 -1.89
N VAL A 58 8.46 -20.18 -1.22
CA VAL A 58 8.06 -21.58 -1.36
C VAL A 58 7.64 -21.91 -2.79
N THR A 59 6.93 -21.01 -3.46
CA THR A 59 6.58 -21.18 -4.88
C THR A 59 7.82 -21.22 -5.76
N ILE A 60 8.79 -20.32 -5.55
CA ILE A 60 10.05 -20.33 -6.31
C ILE A 60 10.84 -21.61 -6.07
N THR A 61 11.03 -22.04 -4.81
CA THR A 61 11.81 -23.24 -4.51
C THR A 61 11.14 -24.51 -5.05
N SER A 62 9.81 -24.57 -5.01
CA SER A 62 9.03 -25.68 -5.56
C SER A 62 9.07 -25.75 -7.09
N LEU A 63 9.31 -24.61 -7.77
CA LEU A 63 9.50 -24.55 -9.22
C LEU A 63 10.95 -24.86 -9.67
N ASN A 64 11.92 -24.83 -8.75
CA ASN A 64 13.34 -25.10 -9.02
C ASN A 64 13.79 -26.53 -8.66
N LEU A 65 12.87 -27.44 -8.27
CA LEU A 65 13.21 -28.86 -8.11
C LEU A 65 13.14 -29.58 -9.46
N PRO A 66 14.25 -30.12 -10.01
CA PRO A 66 14.16 -31.10 -11.08
C PRO A 66 13.47 -32.36 -10.54
N LYS A 67 12.50 -32.87 -11.30
CA LYS A 67 11.89 -34.19 -11.07
C LYS A 67 12.88 -35.30 -11.39
#